data_AF-A0A2J8T7C8-F1
#
_entry.id   AF-A0A2J8T7C8-F1
#
_cell.length_a   1.000
_cell.length_b   1.000
_cell.length_c   1.000
_cell.angle_alpha   90.00
_cell.angle_beta   90.00
_cell.angle_gamma   90.00
#
_symmetry.space_group_name_H-M   'P 1'
#
loop_
_entity.id
_entity.type
_entity.pdbx_description
1 polymer ?
#
loop_
_entity_poly.entity_id
_entity_poly.type
_entity_poly.pdbx_seq_one_letter_code
_entity_poly.pdbx_strand_id
1 'polypeptide(L)'
;MGGLVFLAFCVWLTLSRAETQDSRGCARWCPQNSSCVNATACRCNPGFSSFSEIITTPTETCDDINECATPSKVSCGKFSDCWNTEGSYYCMCSPGYELVSGAKTFTNESENTCQGKNHPTSSDFLCMRFGFTEATLAASREHGLGYRVSAWGL
;
A
#
# COMPACT_ATOMS: atom_id res chain seq x y z
N MET A 1 76.62 -17.67 -4.94
CA MET A 1 75.39 -17.56 -5.77
C MET A 1 74.22 -18.07 -4.95
N GLY A 2 73.30 -17.21 -4.50
CA GLY A 2 72.19 -17.67 -3.65
C GLY A 2 71.29 -16.58 -3.05
N GLY A 3 71.64 -15.29 -3.23
CA GLY A 3 70.86 -14.16 -2.67
C GLY A 3 69.77 -13.57 -3.58
N LEU A 4 69.58 -14.10 -4.80
CA LEU A 4 68.64 -13.55 -5.79
C LEU A 4 67.33 -14.34 -5.92
N VAL A 5 67.23 -15.53 -5.30
CA VAL A 5 66.06 -16.43 -5.50
C VAL A 5 64.98 -16.21 -4.43
N PHE A 6 65.32 -15.69 -3.25
CA PHE A 6 64.35 -15.54 -2.14
C PHE A 6 63.53 -14.26 -2.15
N LEU A 7 63.96 -13.20 -2.86
CA LEU A 7 63.15 -11.97 -3.01
C LEU A 7 61.98 -12.13 -3.99
N ALA A 8 62.04 -13.12 -4.88
CA ALA A 8 60.98 -13.39 -5.85
C ALA A 8 59.74 -14.05 -5.21
N PHE A 9 59.90 -14.81 -4.13
CA PHE A 9 58.79 -15.53 -3.48
C PHE A 9 57.94 -14.65 -2.56
N CYS A 10 58.50 -13.57 -1.99
CA CYS A 10 57.72 -12.64 -1.18
C CYS A 10 56.83 -11.71 -2.02
N VAL A 11 57.17 -11.47 -3.29
CA VAL A 11 56.36 -10.66 -4.22
C VAL A 11 55.20 -11.48 -4.81
N TRP A 12 55.34 -12.80 -4.90
CA TRP A 12 54.28 -13.68 -5.41
C TRP A 12 53.17 -13.98 -4.39
N LEU A 13 53.45 -13.88 -3.08
CA LEU A 13 52.44 -14.14 -2.04
C LEU A 13 51.65 -12.89 -1.60
N THR A 14 51.99 -11.69 -2.09
CA THR A 14 51.23 -10.45 -1.79
C THR A 14 50.18 -10.09 -2.83
N LEU A 15 50.02 -10.87 -3.92
CA LEU A 15 48.99 -10.64 -4.95
C LEU A 15 47.76 -11.55 -4.82
N SER A 16 47.62 -12.28 -3.70
CA SER A 16 46.42 -13.05 -3.41
C SER A 16 45.64 -12.43 -2.25
N ARG A 17 45.33 -11.12 -2.35
CA ARG A 17 44.19 -10.59 -1.59
C ARG A 17 43.38 -9.63 -2.45
N ALA A 18 42.10 -9.97 -2.50
CA ALA A 18 40.98 -9.28 -3.11
C ALA A 18 40.99 -9.26 -4.65
N GLU A 19 40.40 -10.30 -5.23
CA GLU A 19 39.18 -10.08 -6.01
C GLU A 19 38.26 -11.30 -5.82
N THR A 20 37.40 -11.27 -4.81
CA THR A 20 36.10 -11.96 -4.95
C THR A 20 35.30 -11.15 -5.97
N GLN A 21 35.57 -11.31 -7.26
CA GLN A 21 34.64 -10.82 -8.30
C GLN A 21 33.49 -11.80 -8.46
N ASP A 22 32.70 -11.96 -7.40
CA ASP A 22 31.33 -12.44 -7.53
C ASP A 22 30.42 -11.22 -7.72
N SER A 23 30.44 -10.64 -8.92
CA SER A 23 29.45 -9.65 -9.38
C SER A 23 29.59 -9.36 -10.89
N ARG A 24 29.71 -10.40 -11.72
CA ARG A 24 29.72 -10.21 -13.19
C ARG A 24 28.33 -10.33 -13.83
N GLY A 25 27.26 -10.36 -13.03
CA GLY A 25 25.89 -10.54 -13.52
C GLY A 25 24.95 -9.38 -13.24
N CYS A 26 25.32 -8.41 -12.39
CA CYS A 26 24.37 -7.42 -11.86
C CYS A 26 25.00 -6.02 -11.79
N ALA A 27 24.33 -5.05 -12.42
CA ALA A 27 24.69 -3.63 -12.38
C ALA A 27 24.57 -3.08 -10.95
N ARG A 28 25.67 -2.52 -10.42
CA ARG A 28 25.70 -1.90 -9.08
C ARG A 28 25.22 -0.45 -9.05
N TRP A 29 24.99 0.13 -10.22
CA TRP A 29 24.66 1.55 -10.39
C TRP A 29 23.15 1.77 -10.59
N CYS A 30 22.33 0.74 -10.40
CA CYS A 30 20.89 0.85 -10.53
C CYS A 30 20.33 1.91 -9.56
N PRO A 31 19.42 2.79 -10.02
CA PRO A 31 18.84 3.83 -9.19
C PRO A 31 17.97 3.25 -8.06
N GLN A 32 17.56 4.10 -7.12
CA GLN A 32 16.61 3.72 -6.07
C GLN A 32 15.31 3.16 -6.68
N ASN A 33 14.65 2.27 -5.94
CA ASN A 33 13.41 1.60 -6.37
C ASN A 33 13.55 0.82 -7.69
N SER A 34 14.74 0.29 -7.96
CA SER A 34 15.03 -0.55 -9.12
C SER A 34 15.90 -1.76 -8.76
N SER A 35 15.86 -2.77 -9.62
CA SER A 35 16.65 -3.99 -9.50
C SER A 35 17.45 -4.22 -10.77
N CYS A 36 18.64 -4.80 -10.65
CA CYS A 36 19.46 -5.14 -11.80
C CYS A 36 18.81 -6.29 -12.58
N VAL A 37 18.78 -6.16 -13.91
CA VAL A 37 18.38 -7.24 -14.82
C VAL A 37 19.62 -8.02 -15.27
N ASN A 38 20.70 -7.30 -15.55
CA ASN A 38 22.01 -7.86 -15.89
C ASN A 38 23.12 -6.88 -15.48
N ALA A 39 24.36 -7.12 -15.92
CA ALA A 39 25.52 -6.29 -15.57
C ALA A 39 25.45 -4.83 -16.07
N THR A 40 24.61 -4.55 -17.07
CA THR A 40 24.53 -3.25 -17.76
C THR A 40 23.11 -2.69 -17.82
N ALA A 41 22.14 -3.28 -17.12
CA ALA A 41 20.75 -2.88 -17.20
C ALA A 41 20.01 -3.08 -15.88
N CYS A 42 19.08 -2.18 -15.62
CA CYS A 42 18.21 -2.17 -14.45
C CYS A 42 16.74 -2.07 -14.89
N ARG A 43 15.82 -2.41 -14.00
CA ARG A 43 14.37 -2.28 -14.18
C ARG A 43 13.76 -1.75 -12.90
N CYS A 44 12.79 -0.84 -13.00
CA CYS A 44 12.06 -0.38 -11.83
C CYS A 44 11.34 -1.54 -11.13
N ASN A 45 11.28 -1.47 -9.81
CA ASN A 45 10.50 -2.40 -9.02
C ASN A 45 8.99 -2.22 -9.34
N PRO A 46 8.14 -3.24 -9.06
CA PRO A 46 6.69 -3.08 -9.19
C PRO A 46 6.20 -1.87 -8.39
N GLY A 47 5.24 -1.12 -8.95
CA GLY A 47 4.75 0.14 -8.39
C GLY A 47 5.57 1.37 -8.77
N PHE A 48 6.66 1.21 -9.53
CA PHE A 48 7.49 2.32 -10.01
C PHE A 48 7.64 2.31 -11.53
N SER A 49 7.88 3.48 -12.11
CA SER A 49 8.10 3.65 -13.53
C SER A 49 9.20 4.67 -13.81
N SER A 50 9.89 4.49 -14.92
CA SER A 50 10.84 5.44 -15.48
C SER A 50 10.43 5.76 -16.93
N PHE A 51 11.20 6.63 -17.60
CA PHE A 51 10.97 6.92 -19.02
C PHE A 51 11.17 5.70 -19.92
N SER A 52 12.13 4.82 -19.58
CA SER A 52 12.47 3.61 -20.33
C SER A 52 12.21 2.36 -19.49
N GLU A 53 11.52 1.35 -20.03
CA GLU A 53 11.27 0.09 -19.31
C GLU A 53 12.55 -0.58 -18.79
N ILE A 54 13.64 -0.45 -19.55
CA ILE A 54 14.98 -0.91 -19.18
C ILE A 54 15.89 0.30 -19.02
N ILE A 55 16.42 0.47 -17.82
CA ILE A 55 17.33 1.55 -17.47
C ILE A 55 18.75 1.12 -17.81
N THR A 56 19.42 1.91 -18.65
CA THR A 56 20.81 1.66 -19.07
C THR A 56 21.79 2.71 -18.56
N THR A 57 21.28 3.73 -17.86
CA THR A 57 22.06 4.84 -17.31
C THR A 57 21.74 5.07 -15.84
N PRO A 58 22.71 5.52 -15.02
CA PRO A 58 22.49 5.77 -13.59
C PRO A 58 21.71 7.06 -13.30
N THR A 59 21.46 7.89 -14.32
CA THR A 59 20.77 9.19 -14.19
C THR A 59 19.26 9.08 -14.27
N GLU A 60 18.73 7.94 -14.72
CA GLU A 60 17.29 7.70 -14.72
C GLU A 60 16.78 7.45 -13.30
N THR A 61 15.52 7.80 -13.07
CA THR A 61 14.82 7.62 -11.79
C THR A 61 13.66 6.65 -11.97
N CYS A 62 13.38 5.87 -10.92
CA CYS A 62 12.16 5.09 -10.81
C CYS A 62 11.20 5.83 -9.89
N ASP A 63 10.26 6.52 -10.49
CA ASP A 63 9.27 7.32 -9.81
C ASP A 63 8.03 6.47 -9.50
N ASP A 64 7.42 6.74 -8.34
CA ASP A 64 6.22 6.06 -7.89
C ASP A 64 5.07 6.21 -8.91
N ILE A 65 4.41 5.10 -9.22
CA ILE A 65 3.23 5.12 -10.06
C ILE A 65 2.04 5.47 -9.17
N ASN A 66 1.45 6.65 -9.38
CA ASN A 66 0.21 6.97 -8.69
C ASN A 66 -0.98 6.26 -9.33
N GLU A 67 -1.36 5.08 -8.81
CA GLU A 67 -2.47 4.31 -9.37
C GLU A 67 -3.84 4.97 -9.20
N CYS A 68 -3.95 5.92 -8.26
CA CYS A 68 -5.16 6.68 -7.99
C CYS A 68 -5.36 7.89 -8.93
N ALA A 69 -4.32 8.33 -9.65
CA ALA A 69 -4.40 9.50 -10.53
C ALA A 69 -5.03 9.16 -11.90
N THR A 70 -5.70 10.15 -12.53
CA THR A 70 -6.33 9.98 -13.85
C THR A 70 -5.33 10.04 -15.01
N PRO A 71 -5.45 9.17 -16.04
CA PRO A 71 -6.47 8.14 -16.25
C PRO A 71 -6.25 6.94 -15.31
N SER A 72 -7.22 6.71 -14.42
CA SER A 72 -7.08 5.77 -13.31
C SER A 72 -6.87 4.36 -13.84
N LYS A 73 -5.75 3.73 -13.48
CA LYS A 73 -5.53 2.32 -13.78
C LYS A 73 -6.33 1.40 -12.85
N VAL A 74 -6.71 1.92 -11.68
CA VAL A 74 -7.36 1.16 -10.61
C VAL A 74 -8.71 1.78 -10.28
N SER A 75 -9.72 0.92 -10.12
CA SER A 75 -11.00 1.23 -9.51
C SER A 75 -11.07 0.55 -8.14
N CYS A 76 -11.34 1.31 -7.08
CA CYS A 76 -11.66 0.77 -5.75
C CYS A 76 -13.13 0.35 -5.63
N GLY A 77 -13.98 0.68 -6.63
CA GLY A 77 -15.41 0.46 -6.58
C GLY A 77 -16.18 1.53 -5.79
N LYS A 78 -17.45 1.25 -5.52
CA LYS A 78 -18.38 2.22 -4.90
C LYS A 78 -18.08 2.46 -3.42
N PHE A 79 -18.39 3.67 -2.95
CA PHE A 79 -18.27 4.06 -1.53
C PHE A 79 -16.87 3.83 -0.96
N SER A 80 -15.85 4.02 -1.78
CA SER A 80 -14.47 3.82 -1.41
C SER A 80 -13.57 4.84 -2.08
N ASP A 81 -12.46 5.13 -1.41
CA ASP A 81 -11.45 6.09 -1.83
C ASP A 81 -10.12 5.36 -2.04
N CYS A 82 -9.42 5.74 -3.10
CA CYS A 82 -8.08 5.25 -3.41
C CYS A 82 -7.03 6.11 -2.71
N TRP A 83 -6.05 5.48 -2.09
CA TRP A 83 -4.92 6.11 -1.41
C TRP A 83 -3.61 5.60 -1.98
N ASN A 84 -2.86 6.52 -2.59
CA ASN A 84 -1.55 6.21 -3.15
C ASN A 84 -0.49 6.08 -2.05
N THR A 85 0.44 5.16 -2.21
CA THR A 85 1.60 4.96 -1.33
C THR A 85 2.86 4.73 -2.16
N GLU A 86 4.03 4.87 -1.57
CA GLU A 86 5.26 4.58 -2.31
C GLU A 86 5.34 3.08 -2.68
N GLY A 87 5.30 2.79 -3.98
CA GLY A 87 5.38 1.46 -4.59
C GLY A 87 4.08 0.66 -4.59
N SER A 88 2.95 1.24 -4.18
CA SER A 88 1.65 0.56 -4.11
C SER A 88 0.51 1.54 -3.89
N TYR A 89 -0.70 1.03 -3.77
CA TYR A 89 -1.85 1.76 -3.28
C TYR A 89 -2.70 0.88 -2.37
N TYR A 90 -3.68 1.50 -1.72
CA TYR A 90 -4.75 0.77 -1.07
C TYR A 90 -6.06 1.55 -1.20
N CYS A 91 -7.16 0.81 -1.12
CA CYS A 91 -8.50 1.34 -1.08
C CYS A 91 -9.00 1.33 0.36
N MET A 92 -9.78 2.34 0.74
CA MET A 92 -10.51 2.37 2.00
C MET A 92 -11.98 2.67 1.74
N CYS A 93 -12.88 2.14 2.55
CA CYS A 93 -14.26 2.58 2.52
C CYS A 93 -14.34 4.07 2.89
N SER A 94 -15.15 4.81 2.16
CA SER A 94 -15.37 6.24 2.42
C SER A 94 -15.97 6.44 3.81
N PRO A 95 -15.83 7.64 4.40
CA PRO A 95 -16.37 7.94 5.72
C PRO A 95 -17.84 7.54 5.85
N GLY A 96 -18.17 6.77 6.89
CA GLY A 96 -19.51 6.22 7.10
C GLY A 96 -19.73 4.81 6.51
N TYR A 97 -18.71 4.21 5.88
CA TYR A 97 -18.75 2.84 5.36
C TYR A 97 -17.62 1.98 5.96
N GLU A 98 -17.83 0.67 6.02
CA GLU A 98 -16.84 -0.34 6.46
C GLU A 98 -16.93 -1.60 5.62
N LEU A 99 -15.80 -2.32 5.51
CA LEU A 99 -15.80 -3.65 4.90
C LEU A 99 -16.58 -4.63 5.80
N VAL A 100 -17.35 -5.52 5.19
CA VAL A 100 -18.07 -6.59 5.91
C VAL A 100 -17.11 -7.49 6.69
N SER A 101 -15.88 -7.65 6.20
CA SER A 101 -14.83 -8.41 6.88
C SER A 101 -14.27 -7.72 8.14
N GLY A 102 -14.61 -6.45 8.37
CA GLY A 102 -14.02 -5.62 9.43
C GLY A 102 -12.60 -5.12 9.12
N ALA A 103 -12.04 -5.45 7.96
CA ALA A 103 -10.77 -4.91 7.51
C ALA A 103 -10.88 -3.40 7.23
N LYS A 104 -9.76 -2.68 7.34
CA LYS A 104 -9.71 -1.23 7.08
C LYS A 104 -9.37 -0.87 5.64
N THR A 105 -8.59 -1.73 4.98
CA THR A 105 -8.03 -1.50 3.65
C THR A 105 -8.24 -2.72 2.77
N PHE A 106 -8.33 -2.50 1.46
CA PHE A 106 -8.42 -3.55 0.43
C PHE A 106 -7.69 -3.10 -0.84
N THR A 107 -7.47 -3.99 -1.81
CA THR A 107 -6.55 -3.68 -2.93
C THR A 107 -7.23 -3.43 -4.27
N ASN A 108 -8.49 -3.82 -4.47
CA ASN A 108 -9.16 -3.67 -5.76
C ASN A 108 -10.69 -3.77 -5.63
N GLU A 109 -11.42 -3.37 -6.67
CA GLU A 109 -12.89 -3.42 -6.69
C GLU A 109 -13.49 -4.81 -6.37
N SER A 110 -12.80 -5.91 -6.70
CA SER A 110 -13.31 -7.26 -6.41
C SER A 110 -13.36 -7.57 -4.90
N GLU A 111 -12.54 -6.89 -4.10
CA GLU A 111 -12.52 -7.00 -2.64
C GLU A 111 -13.48 -6.00 -1.96
N ASN A 112 -14.08 -5.09 -2.73
CA ASN A 112 -14.94 -4.05 -2.19
C ASN A 112 -16.24 -4.66 -1.62
N THR A 113 -16.33 -4.63 -0.30
CA THR A 113 -17.54 -4.99 0.45
C THR A 113 -18.01 -3.83 1.34
N CYS A 114 -17.73 -2.59 0.93
CA CYS A 114 -18.08 -1.40 1.71
C CYS A 114 -19.59 -1.28 1.88
N GLN A 115 -20.03 -1.41 3.14
CA GLN A 115 -21.41 -1.21 3.55
C GLN A 115 -21.45 -0.03 4.51
N GLY A 116 -22.53 0.76 4.44
CA GLY A 116 -22.73 1.84 5.38
C GLY A 116 -22.65 1.28 6.79
N LYS A 117 -21.87 1.92 7.67
CA LYS A 117 -21.98 1.62 9.10
C LYS A 117 -23.44 1.82 9.42
N ASN A 118 -24.13 0.77 9.85
CA ASN A 118 -25.35 1.00 10.60
C ASN A 118 -24.89 1.90 11.73
N HIS A 119 -25.26 3.18 11.63
CA HIS A 119 -25.17 4.10 12.73
C HIS A 119 -25.68 3.29 13.93
N PRO A 120 -24.97 3.26 15.07
CA PRO A 120 -25.40 2.50 16.22
C PRO A 120 -26.90 2.73 16.37
N THR A 121 -27.63 1.62 16.50
CA THR A 121 -29.08 1.49 16.28
C THR A 121 -29.84 2.70 16.79
N SER A 122 -31.01 3.03 16.25
CA SER A 122 -31.80 4.20 16.65
C SER A 122 -31.86 4.49 18.17
N SER A 123 -31.69 3.47 19.03
CA SER A 123 -31.40 3.58 20.46
C SER A 123 -30.23 4.49 20.87
N ASP A 124 -29.11 4.48 20.16
CA ASP A 124 -27.85 5.10 20.60
C ASP A 124 -27.80 6.59 20.21
N PHE A 125 -28.41 6.94 19.08
CA PHE A 125 -28.68 8.34 18.72
C PHE A 125 -29.69 8.98 19.69
N LEU A 126 -30.68 8.22 20.15
CA LEU A 126 -31.63 8.67 21.17
C LEU A 126 -30.99 8.75 22.57
N CYS A 127 -30.09 7.82 22.92
CA CYS A 127 -29.37 7.85 24.20
C CYS A 127 -28.43 9.07 24.30
N MET A 128 -27.64 9.36 23.27
CA MET A 128 -26.72 10.52 23.29
C MET A 128 -27.44 11.88 23.23
N ARG A 129 -28.65 11.94 22.64
CA ARG A 129 -29.42 13.18 22.50
C ARG A 129 -30.44 13.40 23.63
N PHE A 130 -30.94 12.33 24.24
CA PHE A 130 -32.03 12.39 25.23
C PHE A 130 -31.70 11.69 26.57
N GLY A 131 -30.55 11.02 26.71
CA GLY A 131 -30.02 10.57 28.00
C GLY A 131 -30.68 9.34 28.63
N PHE A 132 -31.39 8.50 27.86
CA PHE A 132 -32.12 7.35 28.41
C PHE A 132 -31.34 6.04 28.29
N THR A 133 -31.13 5.36 29.42
CA THR A 133 -30.32 4.13 29.52
C THR A 133 -31.10 2.84 29.24
N GLU A 134 -32.42 2.87 29.09
CA GLU A 134 -33.22 1.73 28.64
C GLU A 134 -34.31 2.17 27.66
N ALA A 135 -34.37 1.51 26.50
CA ALA A 135 -35.32 1.82 25.45
C ALA A 135 -36.47 0.80 25.44
N THR A 136 -37.51 1.00 26.25
CA THR A 136 -38.81 0.36 25.99
C THR A 136 -39.50 1.08 24.82
N LEU A 137 -39.08 0.77 23.59
CA LEU A 137 -39.64 1.32 22.36
C LEU A 137 -40.90 0.54 21.96
N ALA A 138 -42.09 1.12 22.17
CA ALA A 138 -43.28 0.69 21.45
C ALA A 138 -43.34 1.44 20.11
N ALA A 139 -42.94 0.79 19.02
CA ALA A 139 -43.07 1.32 17.66
C ALA A 139 -44.42 0.88 17.06
N SER A 140 -45.42 1.75 17.04
CA SER A 140 -46.65 1.52 16.28
C SER A 140 -46.51 2.06 14.86
N ARG A 141 -46.63 1.20 13.84
CA ARG A 141 -46.75 1.61 12.42
C ARG A 141 -48.12 2.29 12.21
N GLU A 142 -48.12 3.58 11.91
CA GLU A 142 -49.25 4.25 11.26
C GLU A 142 -49.02 4.27 9.75
N HIS A 143 -50.10 4.06 8.99
CA HIS A 143 -50.05 4.01 7.53
C HIS A 143 -49.66 5.39 6.96
N GLY A 144 -48.39 5.54 6.57
CA GLY A 144 -48.02 6.43 5.46
C GLY A 144 -47.05 7.58 5.75
N LEU A 145 -46.80 8.02 6.99
CA LEU A 145 -45.93 9.18 7.24
C LEU A 145 -45.15 9.06 8.56
N GLY A 146 -43.95 8.47 8.50
CA GLY A 146 -42.94 8.54 9.55
C GLY A 146 -43.22 7.76 10.84
N TYR A 147 -42.18 7.57 11.65
CA TYR A 147 -42.28 7.02 13.00
C TYR A 147 -42.50 8.16 14.00
N ARG A 148 -43.49 8.03 14.88
CA ARG A 148 -43.71 8.98 15.98
C ARG A 148 -43.32 8.31 17.29
N VAL A 149 -42.21 8.75 17.88
CA VAL A 149 -41.78 8.29 19.21
C VAL A 149 -42.61 9.05 20.25
N SER A 150 -43.42 8.34 21.03
CA SER A 150 -44.19 8.95 22.12
C SER A 150 -43.61 8.47 23.45
N ALA A 151 -43.15 9.41 24.27
CA ALA A 151 -42.67 9.15 25.62
C ALA A 151 -43.82 9.38 26.62
N TRP A 152 -44.15 8.37 27.42
CA TRP A 152 -44.99 8.54 28.60
C TRP A 152 -44.07 8.58 29.81
N GLY A 153 -43.97 9.73 30.46
CA GLY A 153 -43.33 9.84 31.77
C GLY A 153 -44.26 9.27 32.84
N LEU A 154 -43.69 8.52 33.79
CA LEU A 154 -44.33 8.21 35.07
C LEU A 154 -44.50 9.49 35.90
#